data_AF-A0A2A3EEI4-F1
#
_entry.id   AF-A0A2A3EEI4-F1
#
_cell.length_a   1.000
_cell.length_b   1.000
_cell.length_c   1.000
_cell.angle_alpha   90.00
_cell.angle_beta   90.00
_cell.angle_gamma   90.00
#
_symmetry.space_group_name_H-M   'P 1'
#
loop_
_entity.id
_entity.type
_entity.pdbx_description
1 polymer ?
#
loop_
_entity_poly.entity_id
_entity_poly.type
_entity_poly.pdbx_seq_one_letter_code
_entity_poly.pdbx_strand_id
1 'polypeptide(L)'
;MKAFSANKSEVSQMQDICASQKFEPHRTMQSIYWTGRLLSRAIWNGISNYTACADPNVNKRREASFISAVCGFPKDFARGRIRKGQFGDDAWFSAKFKTVEVIEFDSSLDLLGVADGVGGWRHYGIDPGEFSSFLMRTCERLVSMGRFTPSEPAGLLARSYYELLENKQPILGINYIYLYDNILGSSTACVIVLNKETSSIYAANIGDSGFVVVRKGEVVHRSSEQQHYFNTPFQLSLPPPGHSGLVLSDSPESADTSSFGVEDGDVILLATDGVFDNVPDQLLITEMRKVQGERDPTKIQGVANSIAWMARSLAFDGAFMSPFAQSARENGIDTIELISSTYLWCT
;
A
#
# COMPACT_ATOMS: atom_id res chain seq x y z
N MET A 1 42.48 -54.50 4.04
CA MET A 1 43.36 -54.20 5.18
C MET A 1 44.02 -52.85 4.93
N LYS A 2 43.79 -51.87 5.83
CA LYS A 2 44.37 -50.51 5.92
C LYS A 2 43.97 -49.48 4.82
N ALA A 3 43.61 -48.23 5.10
CA ALA A 3 43.36 -47.46 6.33
C ALA A 3 42.67 -46.12 5.93
N PHE A 4 41.50 -45.76 6.49
CA PHE A 4 41.22 -44.76 7.56
C PHE A 4 41.47 -43.27 7.18
N SER A 5 40.43 -42.43 6.99
CA SER A 5 39.51 -41.77 7.98
C SER A 5 40.16 -40.54 8.64
N ALA A 6 39.81 -39.30 8.28
CA ALA A 6 38.63 -38.48 8.65
C ALA A 6 38.81 -37.63 9.93
N ASN A 7 38.70 -36.31 9.73
CA ASN A 7 38.11 -35.22 10.54
C ASN A 7 38.07 -35.27 12.09
N LYS A 8 38.45 -34.12 12.68
CA LYS A 8 37.74 -33.27 13.70
C LYS A 8 38.80 -32.53 14.56
N SER A 9 38.84 -31.19 14.60
CA SER A 9 38.02 -30.21 15.35
C SER A 9 38.82 -29.58 16.51
N GLU A 10 38.71 -28.25 16.62
CA GLU A 10 38.69 -27.44 17.86
C GLU A 10 39.97 -27.09 18.67
N VAL A 11 40.15 -25.75 18.79
CA VAL A 11 40.35 -24.97 20.04
C VAL A 11 41.77 -24.80 20.61
N SER A 12 42.10 -23.52 20.85
CA SER A 12 42.88 -22.94 21.97
C SER A 12 44.23 -22.25 21.68
N GLN A 13 44.22 -20.93 21.91
CA GLN A 13 45.13 -20.12 22.75
C GLN A 13 46.65 -20.07 22.54
N MET A 14 47.13 -18.80 22.54
CA MET A 14 48.35 -18.27 23.21
C MET A 14 49.70 -18.73 22.64
N GLN A 15 50.83 -18.02 22.72
CA GLN A 15 51.30 -16.72 23.19
C GLN A 15 52.81 -16.78 22.84
N ASP A 16 53.40 -15.69 22.36
CA ASP A 16 54.84 -15.40 22.53
C ASP A 16 54.89 -13.86 22.72
N ILE A 17 54.97 -13.33 23.95
CA ILE A 17 56.15 -13.10 24.80
C ILE A 17 57.17 -12.18 24.07
N CYS A 18 57.15 -10.83 24.21
CA CYS A 18 57.52 -9.96 25.35
C CYS A 18 58.98 -10.15 25.81
N ALA A 19 59.88 -9.18 25.64
CA ALA A 19 60.38 -8.26 26.70
C ALA A 19 61.84 -7.87 26.29
N SER A 20 62.47 -6.73 26.58
CA SER A 20 62.18 -5.56 27.41
C SER A 20 63.42 -4.63 27.49
N GLN A 21 63.17 -3.30 27.63
CA GLN A 21 63.82 -2.33 28.56
C GLN A 21 65.24 -1.78 28.22
N LYS A 22 65.66 -0.53 28.52
CA LYS A 22 65.18 0.55 29.43
C LYS A 22 65.98 1.89 29.25
N PHE A 23 65.32 3.06 29.43
CA PHE A 23 65.65 4.26 30.28
C PHE A 23 67.03 5.00 30.14
N GLU A 24 67.25 6.33 30.25
CA GLU A 24 66.55 7.62 30.61
C GLU A 24 67.58 8.82 30.40
N PRO A 25 67.51 10.07 30.99
CA PRO A 25 66.73 11.31 30.70
C PRO A 25 67.57 12.65 30.58
N HIS A 26 66.88 13.82 30.66
CA HIS A 26 67.30 15.26 30.86
C HIS A 26 67.38 16.18 29.59
N ARG A 27 67.05 17.49 29.55
CA ARG A 27 66.72 18.57 30.53
C ARG A 27 66.09 19.82 29.81
N THR A 28 65.02 20.40 30.39
CA THR A 28 64.66 21.84 30.62
C THR A 28 64.92 23.04 29.65
N MET A 29 63.84 23.84 29.48
CA MET A 29 63.63 25.30 29.76
C MET A 29 63.66 26.41 28.66
N GLN A 30 62.55 27.19 28.66
CA GLN A 30 62.37 28.67 28.44
C GLN A 30 62.54 29.23 27.00
N SER A 31 61.49 29.77 26.35
CA SER A 31 60.86 31.13 26.43
C SER A 31 61.51 32.17 25.49
N ILE A 32 60.67 33.14 25.04
CA ILE A 32 60.95 34.43 24.36
C ILE A 32 60.77 34.39 22.82
N TYR A 33 59.68 34.89 22.20
CA TYR A 33 59.11 36.24 22.05
C TYR A 33 59.80 37.20 21.04
N TRP A 34 58.97 37.76 20.12
CA TRP A 34 59.13 38.99 19.31
C TRP A 34 60.21 38.93 18.21
N THR A 35 60.02 39.32 16.94
CA THR A 35 59.25 40.37 16.23
C THR A 35 59.18 39.94 14.74
N GLY A 36 58.28 40.32 13.84
CA GLY A 36 57.30 41.39 13.80
C GLY A 36 57.11 41.84 12.35
N ARG A 37 55.84 41.92 11.93
CA ARG A 37 55.25 42.74 10.85
C ARG A 37 55.65 42.44 9.39
N LEU A 38 54.64 42.10 8.60
CA LEU A 38 53.98 43.05 7.68
C LEU A 38 52.59 42.52 7.27
N LEU A 39 51.56 43.31 7.65
CA LEU A 39 50.34 43.68 6.90
C LEU A 39 49.39 42.56 6.39
N SER A 40 48.06 42.67 6.38
CA SER A 40 47.10 43.65 6.90
C SER A 40 45.69 43.23 6.44
N ARG A 41 44.68 43.49 7.28
CA ARG A 41 43.37 44.00 6.86
C ARG A 41 42.50 43.16 5.91
N ALA A 42 42.33 41.86 6.17
CA ALA A 42 41.27 41.08 5.50
C ALA A 42 40.33 40.28 6.42
N ILE A 43 40.53 40.29 7.75
CA ILE A 43 39.77 39.38 8.66
C ILE A 43 39.02 40.12 9.78
N TRP A 44 39.19 41.45 9.93
CA TRP A 44 38.69 42.17 11.11
C TRP A 44 37.59 43.22 10.86
N ASN A 45 36.84 43.09 9.76
CA ASN A 45 35.65 43.92 9.49
C ASN A 45 34.40 43.06 9.23
N GLY A 46 34.25 41.93 9.92
CA GLY A 46 33.07 41.08 9.76
C GLY A 46 32.42 40.58 11.05
N ILE A 47 33.04 40.80 12.22
CA ILE A 47 32.50 40.32 13.49
C ILE A 47 32.05 41.52 14.33
N SER A 48 30.76 41.48 14.66
CA SER A 48 29.99 42.32 15.56
C SER A 48 29.24 43.49 14.91
N ASN A 49 28.01 43.22 14.45
CA ASN A 49 26.83 43.65 15.22
C ASN A 49 25.52 43.02 14.69
N TYR A 50 24.66 42.67 15.66
CA TYR A 50 23.28 42.19 15.57
C TYR A 50 23.03 40.69 15.33
N THR A 51 23.03 39.98 16.46
CA THR A 51 21.88 39.20 16.94
C THR A 51 20.63 39.25 16.06
N ALA A 52 20.48 38.21 15.23
CA ALA A 52 19.28 37.42 15.21
C ALA A 52 19.74 35.96 15.25
N CYS A 53 19.47 35.27 16.36
CA CYS A 53 19.50 33.83 16.41
C CYS A 53 18.47 33.31 15.41
N ALA A 54 18.88 33.15 14.15
CA ALA A 54 18.14 32.33 13.20
C ALA A 54 18.21 30.90 13.76
N ASP A 55 17.08 30.47 14.32
CA ASP A 55 16.81 29.08 14.66
C ASP A 55 17.20 28.21 13.44
N PRO A 56 18.08 27.20 13.57
CA PRO A 56 18.42 26.30 12.47
C PRO A 56 17.24 25.43 12.01
N ASN A 57 16.03 25.62 12.54
CA ASN A 57 14.76 25.21 11.92
C ASN A 57 14.44 25.99 10.62
N VAL A 58 15.40 26.05 9.70
CA VAL A 58 15.10 26.29 8.29
C VAL A 58 14.14 25.19 7.87
N ASN A 59 12.87 25.58 7.63
CA ASN A 59 11.78 24.81 7.03
C ASN A 59 12.25 23.51 6.35
N LYS A 60 12.44 22.44 7.13
CA LYS A 60 12.48 21.10 6.57
C LYS A 60 11.05 20.87 6.12
N ARG A 61 10.79 21.09 4.83
CA ARG A 61 9.51 20.74 4.19
C ARG A 61 9.21 19.33 4.70
N ARG A 62 8.16 19.19 5.51
CA ARG A 62 7.83 17.90 6.11
C ARG A 62 7.58 16.95 4.95
N GLU A 63 8.31 15.84 4.96
CA GLU A 63 8.18 14.80 3.96
C GLU A 63 6.71 14.31 3.96
N ALA A 64 6.10 14.25 2.77
CA ALA A 64 4.72 13.77 2.66
C ALA A 64 4.65 12.34 3.23
N SER A 65 3.56 11.97 3.90
CA SER A 65 3.38 10.61 4.37
C SER A 65 1.92 10.32 4.64
N PHE A 66 1.53 9.06 4.52
CA PHE A 66 0.19 8.65 4.88
C PHE A 66 0.06 8.44 6.39
N ILE A 67 -1.05 8.94 6.94
CA ILE A 67 -1.60 8.52 8.21
C ILE A 67 -2.86 7.74 7.86
N SER A 68 -2.73 6.43 7.73
CA SER A 68 -3.77 5.54 7.25
C SER A 68 -4.56 4.90 8.40
N ALA A 69 -5.86 4.75 8.19
CA ALA A 69 -6.73 3.90 9.00
C ALA A 69 -7.51 2.98 8.06
N VAL A 70 -7.95 1.84 8.56
CA VAL A 70 -8.71 0.86 7.77
C VAL A 70 -9.90 0.37 8.58
N CYS A 71 -11.05 0.23 7.92
CA CYS A 71 -12.25 -0.38 8.48
C CYS A 71 -12.97 -1.12 7.36
N GLY A 72 -13.61 -2.23 7.72
CA GLY A 72 -14.40 -3.06 6.82
C GLY A 72 -15.19 -4.07 7.64
N PHE A 73 -16.20 -4.67 7.03
CA PHE A 73 -17.05 -5.66 7.68
C PHE A 73 -17.23 -6.84 6.73
N PRO A 74 -17.16 -8.10 7.16
CA PRO A 74 -17.54 -9.18 6.28
C PRO A 74 -19.05 -9.14 5.98
N LYS A 75 -19.42 -9.64 4.80
CA LYS A 75 -20.81 -9.90 4.38
C LYS A 75 -21.54 -10.81 5.38
N ASP A 76 -20.86 -11.88 5.80
CA ASP A 76 -21.37 -12.84 6.79
C ASP A 76 -20.35 -13.01 7.94
N PHE A 77 -20.73 -12.58 9.14
CA PHE A 77 -19.93 -12.75 10.35
C PHE A 77 -19.86 -14.20 10.83
N ALA A 78 -20.83 -15.04 10.49
CA ALA A 78 -20.88 -16.42 10.97
C ALA A 78 -19.83 -17.33 10.32
N ARG A 79 -19.30 -16.93 9.16
CA ARG A 79 -18.36 -17.74 8.35
C ARG A 79 -16.99 -17.09 8.16
N GLY A 80 -16.82 -15.85 8.62
CA GLY A 80 -15.59 -15.08 8.40
C GLY A 80 -14.40 -15.61 9.20
N ARG A 81 -13.34 -16.03 8.52
CA ARG A 81 -12.02 -16.19 9.16
C ARG A 81 -11.39 -14.81 9.33
N ILE A 82 -11.01 -14.46 10.55
CA ILE A 82 -10.26 -13.23 10.79
C ILE A 82 -8.84 -13.42 10.25
N ARG A 83 -8.51 -12.72 9.17
CA ARG A 83 -7.17 -12.69 8.58
C ARG A 83 -6.72 -11.23 8.49
N LYS A 84 -5.47 -10.96 8.87
CA LYS A 84 -4.89 -9.63 8.71
C LYS A 84 -4.92 -9.25 7.22
N GLY A 85 -5.37 -8.05 6.90
CA GLY A 85 -5.46 -7.57 5.52
C GLY A 85 -6.70 -8.05 4.77
N GLN A 86 -7.74 -8.52 5.47
CA GLN A 86 -8.95 -9.04 4.82
C GLN A 86 -10.22 -8.81 5.66
N PHE A 87 -11.31 -8.45 4.99
CA PHE A 87 -12.66 -8.38 5.52
C PHE A 87 -13.61 -9.11 4.57
N GLY A 88 -13.96 -10.37 4.88
CA GLY A 88 -14.81 -11.15 3.98
C GLY A 88 -14.10 -11.43 2.64
N ASP A 89 -14.70 -10.96 1.54
CA ASP A 89 -14.11 -11.10 0.20
C ASP A 89 -13.11 -10.00 -0.12
N ASP A 90 -13.12 -8.93 0.65
CA ASP A 90 -12.35 -7.74 0.39
C ASP A 90 -11.00 -7.86 1.10
N ALA A 91 -9.94 -7.42 0.45
CA ALA A 91 -8.59 -7.46 0.98
C ALA A 91 -7.91 -6.11 0.83
N TRP A 92 -6.90 -5.87 1.66
CA TRP A 92 -6.12 -4.64 1.63
C TRP A 92 -4.67 -4.89 2.05
N PHE A 93 -3.77 -3.99 1.63
CA PHE A 93 -2.42 -3.92 2.19
C PHE A 93 -1.99 -2.47 2.41
N SER A 94 -1.00 -2.30 3.28
CA SER A 94 -0.27 -1.06 3.49
C SER A 94 1.21 -1.39 3.64
N ALA A 95 2.06 -0.74 2.86
CA ALA A 95 3.50 -0.94 2.89
C ALA A 95 4.24 0.40 2.88
N LYS A 96 5.40 0.43 3.54
CA LYS A 96 6.35 1.54 3.45
C LYS A 96 7.63 1.00 2.82
N PHE A 97 8.14 1.69 1.82
CA PHE A 97 9.38 1.32 1.16
C PHE A 97 10.38 2.48 1.23
N LYS A 98 11.64 2.15 1.47
CA LYS A 98 12.73 3.12 1.52
C LYS A 98 13.93 2.54 0.79
N THR A 99 14.37 3.20 -0.27
CA THR A 99 15.55 2.78 -1.02
C THR A 99 16.80 3.21 -0.27
N VAL A 100 17.58 2.25 0.23
CA VAL A 100 18.89 2.52 0.83
C VAL A 100 19.97 2.14 -0.20
N GLU A 101 20.02 2.84 -1.32
CA GLU A 101 21.18 2.73 -2.22
C GLU A 101 22.08 3.96 -2.10
N VAL A 102 23.36 3.67 -1.89
CA VAL A 102 24.46 4.62 -1.88
C VAL A 102 24.65 5.05 -3.33
N ILE A 103 24.00 6.15 -3.72
CA ILE A 103 24.26 7.08 -4.83
C ILE A 103 22.90 7.57 -5.40
N GLU A 104 22.49 8.72 -4.86
CA GLU A 104 21.70 9.79 -5.48
C GLU A 104 20.17 9.95 -5.30
N PHE A 105 19.35 8.98 -4.89
CA PHE A 105 17.95 9.29 -4.50
C PHE A 105 17.40 8.37 -3.38
N ASP A 106 17.20 8.93 -2.18
CA ASP A 106 16.56 8.24 -1.05
C ASP A 106 15.03 8.27 -1.22
N SER A 107 14.52 7.55 -2.22
CA SER A 107 13.08 7.53 -2.46
C SER A 107 12.36 6.77 -1.34
N SER A 108 11.64 7.52 -0.52
CA SER A 108 10.77 7.02 0.55
C SER A 108 9.33 7.05 0.04
N LEU A 109 8.65 5.91 0.15
CA LEU A 109 7.35 5.66 -0.46
C LEU A 109 6.38 5.09 0.57
N ASP A 110 5.11 5.49 0.48
CA ASP A 110 4.01 4.81 1.18
C ASP A 110 3.04 4.24 0.12
N LEU A 111 2.61 3.00 0.31
CA LEU A 111 1.75 2.28 -0.63
C LEU A 111 0.53 1.74 0.10
N LEU A 112 -0.64 1.88 -0.53
CA LEU A 112 -1.91 1.35 -0.07
C LEU A 112 -2.58 0.62 -1.23
N GLY A 113 -3.28 -0.47 -0.94
CA GLY A 113 -4.07 -1.18 -1.93
C GLY A 113 -5.31 -1.83 -1.34
N VAL A 114 -6.34 -1.93 -2.17
CA VAL A 114 -7.58 -2.66 -1.88
C VAL A 114 -7.91 -3.57 -3.07
N ALA A 115 -8.62 -4.65 -2.80
CA ALA A 115 -9.11 -5.58 -3.80
C ALA A 115 -10.42 -6.20 -3.33
N ASP A 116 -11.41 -6.31 -4.21
CA ASP A 116 -12.68 -6.98 -3.93
C ASP A 116 -12.80 -8.26 -4.77
N GLY A 117 -12.96 -9.39 -4.06
CA GLY A 117 -13.17 -10.69 -4.67
C GLY A 117 -14.60 -10.85 -5.18
N VAL A 118 -14.75 -11.16 -6.47
CA VAL A 118 -16.06 -11.23 -7.13
C VAL A 118 -16.95 -12.29 -6.50
N GLY A 119 -18.05 -11.84 -5.88
CA GLY A 119 -18.90 -12.69 -5.05
C GLY A 119 -19.54 -13.90 -5.75
N GLY A 120 -19.69 -13.85 -7.08
CA GLY A 120 -20.33 -14.90 -7.89
C GLY A 120 -19.65 -16.28 -7.80
N TRP A 121 -18.36 -16.32 -7.47
CA TRP A 121 -17.59 -17.56 -7.32
C TRP A 121 -18.10 -18.48 -6.21
N ARG A 122 -18.81 -17.93 -5.22
CA ARG A 122 -19.39 -18.73 -4.13
C ARG A 122 -20.37 -19.79 -4.60
N HIS A 123 -21.10 -19.54 -5.69
CA HIS A 123 -22.03 -20.51 -6.27
C HIS A 123 -21.33 -21.76 -6.79
N TYR A 124 -20.03 -21.66 -7.05
CA TYR A 124 -19.16 -22.76 -7.47
C TYR A 124 -18.36 -23.35 -6.30
N GLY A 125 -18.66 -22.96 -5.06
CA GLY A 125 -17.93 -23.40 -3.87
C GLY A 125 -16.53 -22.79 -3.73
N ILE A 126 -16.25 -21.72 -4.49
CA ILE A 126 -14.97 -21.01 -4.49
C ILE A 126 -15.09 -19.77 -3.59
N ASP A 127 -14.14 -19.59 -2.68
CA ASP A 127 -14.09 -18.43 -1.77
C ASP A 127 -13.48 -17.22 -2.49
N PRO A 128 -14.26 -16.16 -2.81
CA PRO A 128 -13.75 -14.99 -3.52
C PRO A 128 -12.62 -14.28 -2.76
N GLY A 129 -12.67 -14.34 -1.43
CA GLY A 129 -11.67 -13.70 -0.57
C GLY A 129 -10.29 -14.32 -0.66
N GLU A 130 -10.11 -15.54 -1.16
CA GLU A 130 -8.78 -16.12 -1.34
C GLU A 130 -8.00 -15.43 -2.46
N PHE A 131 -8.68 -15.05 -3.55
CA PHE A 131 -8.06 -14.37 -4.69
C PHE A 131 -7.61 -12.96 -4.31
N SER A 132 -8.52 -12.13 -3.79
CA SER A 132 -8.23 -10.74 -3.39
C SER A 132 -7.13 -10.69 -2.31
N SER A 133 -7.22 -11.59 -1.32
CA SER A 133 -6.22 -11.73 -0.25
C SER A 133 -4.86 -12.14 -0.77
N PHE A 134 -4.80 -13.03 -1.76
CA PHE A 134 -3.52 -13.38 -2.41
C PHE A 134 -2.93 -12.16 -3.13
N LEU A 135 -3.74 -11.44 -3.91
CA LEU A 135 -3.29 -10.28 -4.68
C LEU A 135 -2.67 -9.21 -3.77
N MET A 136 -3.36 -8.84 -2.69
CA MET A 136 -2.88 -7.80 -1.76
C MET A 136 -1.65 -8.23 -0.96
N ARG A 137 -1.60 -9.48 -0.47
CA ARG A 137 -0.42 -10.01 0.25
C ARG A 137 0.81 -10.10 -0.64
N THR A 138 0.63 -10.51 -1.89
CA THR A 138 1.72 -10.59 -2.85
C THR A 138 2.21 -9.20 -3.24
N CYS A 139 1.33 -8.21 -3.40
CA CYS A 139 1.73 -6.81 -3.55
C CYS A 139 2.57 -6.31 -2.36
N GLU A 140 2.11 -6.51 -1.11
CA GLU A 140 2.86 -6.13 0.10
C GLU A 140 4.26 -6.75 0.14
N ARG A 141 4.35 -8.05 -0.21
CA ARG A 141 5.61 -8.79 -0.26
C ARG A 141 6.54 -8.26 -1.36
N LEU A 142 6.03 -8.03 -2.57
CA LEU A 142 6.81 -7.49 -3.70
C LEU A 142 7.38 -6.10 -3.37
N VAL A 143 6.58 -5.26 -2.72
CA VAL A 143 7.01 -3.93 -2.26
C VAL A 143 8.12 -4.06 -1.22
N SER A 144 7.94 -4.94 -0.22
CA SER A 144 8.96 -5.19 0.81
C SER A 144 10.28 -5.70 0.24
N MET A 145 10.24 -6.40 -0.90
CA MET A 145 11.42 -6.89 -1.62
C MET A 145 12.01 -5.88 -2.62
N GLY A 146 11.43 -4.68 -2.76
CA GLY A 146 11.83 -3.71 -3.78
C GLY A 146 11.58 -4.17 -5.22
N ARG A 147 10.68 -5.14 -5.42
CA ARG A 147 10.35 -5.73 -6.73
C ARG A 147 9.16 -5.03 -7.39
N PHE A 148 9.22 -3.71 -7.50
CA PHE A 148 8.19 -2.90 -8.17
C PHE A 148 8.80 -1.62 -8.73
N THR A 149 8.08 -0.96 -9.63
CA THR A 149 8.47 0.36 -10.16
C THR A 149 7.55 1.41 -9.53
N PRO A 150 8.06 2.37 -8.74
CA PRO A 150 7.22 3.32 -7.99
C PRO A 150 6.23 4.14 -8.85
N SER A 151 6.63 4.51 -10.06
CA SER A 151 5.81 5.26 -11.00
C SER A 151 4.81 4.42 -11.79
N GLU A 152 4.84 3.09 -11.64
CA GLU A 152 4.03 2.14 -12.43
C GLU A 152 3.31 1.12 -11.53
N PRO A 153 2.34 1.54 -10.70
CA PRO A 153 1.58 0.63 -9.83
C PRO A 153 0.84 -0.49 -10.58
N ALA A 154 0.47 -0.28 -11.85
CA ALA A 154 -0.10 -1.35 -12.68
C ALA A 154 0.87 -2.53 -12.84
N GLY A 155 2.18 -2.26 -12.90
CA GLY A 155 3.21 -3.30 -12.93
C GLY A 155 3.31 -4.10 -11.64
N LEU A 156 2.97 -3.50 -10.48
CA LEU A 156 2.88 -4.21 -9.21
C LEU A 156 1.70 -5.18 -9.20
N LEU A 157 0.51 -4.72 -9.64
CA LEU A 157 -0.67 -5.57 -9.80
C LEU A 157 -0.42 -6.70 -10.81
N ALA A 158 0.18 -6.39 -11.96
CA ALA A 158 0.51 -7.36 -13.00
C ALA A 158 1.44 -8.45 -12.47
N ARG A 159 2.54 -8.08 -11.79
CA ARG A 159 3.46 -9.06 -11.19
C ARG A 159 2.77 -9.93 -10.16
N SER A 160 1.93 -9.33 -9.31
CA SER A 160 1.17 -10.08 -8.31
C SER A 160 0.22 -11.09 -8.93
N TYR A 161 -0.44 -10.72 -10.02
CA TYR A 161 -1.33 -11.60 -10.77
C TYR A 161 -0.57 -12.69 -11.54
N TYR A 162 0.53 -12.35 -12.20
CA TYR A 162 1.34 -13.33 -12.93
C TYR A 162 1.99 -14.36 -12.02
N GLU A 163 2.42 -13.98 -10.81
CA GLU A 163 2.85 -14.98 -9.82
C GLU A 163 1.73 -15.95 -9.44
N LEU A 164 0.47 -15.50 -9.38
CA LEU A 164 -0.68 -16.39 -9.17
C LEU A 164 -0.83 -17.37 -10.35
N LEU A 165 -0.67 -16.89 -11.58
CA LEU A 165 -0.75 -17.73 -12.79
C LEU A 165 0.38 -18.76 -12.87
N GLU A 166 1.62 -18.36 -12.58
CA GLU A 166 2.81 -19.21 -12.70
C GLU A 166 2.87 -20.33 -11.65
N ASN A 167 2.25 -20.09 -10.48
CA ASN A 167 2.08 -21.11 -9.44
C ASN A 167 1.13 -22.25 -9.85
N LYS A 168 0.55 -22.21 -11.06
CA LYS A 168 -0.11 -23.35 -11.73
C LYS A 168 0.90 -24.35 -12.30
N GLN A 169 1.79 -24.90 -11.48
CA GLN A 169 2.66 -26.00 -11.93
C GLN A 169 1.92 -27.35 -11.80
N PRO A 170 1.69 -28.10 -12.89
CA PRO A 170 1.15 -29.44 -12.82
C PRO A 170 2.20 -30.38 -12.21
N ILE A 171 1.89 -30.99 -11.06
CA ILE A 171 2.71 -32.07 -10.52
C ILE A 171 2.45 -33.32 -11.37
N LEU A 172 3.48 -33.75 -12.11
CA LEU A 172 3.47 -34.97 -12.91
C LEU A 172 3.20 -36.20 -12.02
N GLY A 173 2.11 -36.93 -12.29
CA GLY A 173 2.00 -38.36 -12.00
C GLY A 173 1.08 -38.80 -10.85
N ILE A 174 0.50 -37.89 -10.06
CA ILE A 174 -0.52 -38.22 -9.05
C ILE A 174 -1.60 -37.15 -9.14
N ASN A 175 -2.88 -37.53 -9.02
CA ASN A 175 -4.07 -36.67 -9.01
C ASN A 175 -3.76 -35.20 -8.71
N TYR A 176 -4.19 -34.30 -9.61
CA TYR A 176 -4.08 -32.85 -9.50
C TYR A 176 -4.17 -32.37 -8.05
N ILE A 177 -3.03 -32.05 -7.45
CA ILE A 177 -2.93 -31.30 -6.21
C ILE A 177 -2.06 -30.10 -6.57
N TYR A 178 -2.72 -29.00 -6.90
CA TYR A 178 -2.06 -27.71 -7.07
C TYR A 178 -1.67 -27.21 -5.67
N LEU A 179 -0.43 -26.74 -5.50
CA LEU A 179 0.03 -26.13 -4.23
C LEU A 179 -0.82 -24.90 -3.83
N TYR A 180 -1.58 -24.34 -4.78
CA TYR A 180 -2.55 -23.27 -4.60
C TYR A 180 -3.94 -23.61 -5.17
N ASP A 181 -4.37 -24.87 -5.08
CA ASP A 181 -5.69 -25.34 -5.56
C ASP A 181 -6.89 -24.55 -5.03
N ASN A 182 -6.67 -23.75 -3.98
CA ASN A 182 -7.71 -22.98 -3.31
C ASN A 182 -7.78 -21.50 -3.72
N ILE A 183 -6.93 -21.03 -4.64
CA ILE A 183 -6.92 -19.61 -5.08
C ILE A 183 -7.51 -19.49 -6.48
N LEU A 184 -8.73 -19.98 -6.62
CA LEU A 184 -9.56 -19.76 -7.79
C LEU A 184 -10.44 -18.53 -7.52
N GLY A 185 -10.89 -17.88 -8.58
CA GLY A 185 -11.78 -16.72 -8.44
C GLY A 185 -11.42 -15.59 -9.37
N SER A 186 -11.91 -14.41 -9.04
CA SER A 186 -11.53 -13.17 -9.69
C SER A 186 -11.66 -12.01 -8.72
N SER A 187 -11.00 -10.90 -9.03
CA SER A 187 -10.99 -9.72 -8.16
C SER A 187 -10.79 -8.45 -8.95
N THR A 188 -11.40 -7.37 -8.47
CA THR A 188 -11.00 -5.99 -8.78
C THR A 188 -9.80 -5.61 -7.92
N ALA A 189 -9.09 -4.53 -8.26
CA ALA A 189 -7.99 -4.03 -7.45
C ALA A 189 -7.69 -2.56 -7.70
N CYS A 190 -7.38 -1.83 -6.64
CA CYS A 190 -6.89 -0.46 -6.70
C CYS A 190 -5.64 -0.29 -5.84
N VAL A 191 -4.57 0.28 -6.40
CA VAL A 191 -3.30 0.51 -5.69
C VAL A 191 -2.86 1.95 -5.89
N ILE A 192 -2.42 2.59 -4.81
CA ILE A 192 -1.83 3.93 -4.82
C ILE A 192 -0.43 3.91 -4.21
N VAL A 193 0.47 4.71 -4.80
CA VAL A 193 1.87 4.89 -4.38
C VAL A 193 2.11 6.37 -4.17
N LEU A 194 2.39 6.77 -2.93
CA LEU A 194 2.84 8.12 -2.61
C LEU A 194 4.37 8.18 -2.71
N ASN A 195 4.87 8.95 -3.67
CA ASN A 195 6.24 9.41 -3.65
C ASN A 195 6.34 10.63 -2.73
N LYS A 196 7.07 10.47 -1.62
CA LYS A 196 7.11 11.47 -0.57
C LYS A 196 8.00 12.66 -0.87
N GLU A 197 9.00 12.45 -1.72
CA GLU A 197 9.91 13.51 -2.17
C GLU A 197 9.20 14.46 -3.13
N THR A 198 8.47 13.89 -4.10
CA THR A 198 7.75 14.67 -5.12
C THR A 198 6.35 15.06 -4.68
N SER A 199 5.85 14.56 -3.54
CA SER A 199 4.47 14.74 -3.07
C SER A 199 3.46 14.40 -4.18
N SER A 200 3.70 13.29 -4.87
CA SER A 200 2.88 12.84 -6.00
C SER A 200 2.38 11.43 -5.75
N ILE A 201 1.14 11.18 -6.17
CA ILE A 201 0.54 9.86 -6.18
C ILE A 201 0.61 9.28 -7.58
N TYR A 202 0.91 7.99 -7.65
CA TYR A 202 0.70 7.14 -8.81
C TYR A 202 -0.36 6.12 -8.44
N ALA A 203 -1.39 5.97 -9.25
CA ALA A 203 -2.49 5.04 -9.01
C ALA A 203 -2.69 4.09 -10.19
N ALA A 204 -3.12 2.86 -9.89
CA ALA A 204 -3.63 1.90 -10.86
C ALA A 204 -4.92 1.29 -10.32
N ASN A 205 -5.97 1.28 -11.14
CA ASN A 205 -7.27 0.73 -10.82
C ASN A 205 -7.70 -0.29 -11.89
N ILE A 206 -8.18 -1.46 -11.48
CA ILE A 206 -8.86 -2.42 -12.34
C ILE A 206 -10.20 -2.81 -11.72
N GLY A 207 -11.29 -2.49 -12.42
CA GLY A 207 -12.67 -2.71 -11.95
C GLY A 207 -13.31 -1.47 -11.35
N ASP A 208 -14.22 -1.67 -10.40
CA ASP A 208 -15.05 -0.65 -9.73
C ASP A 208 -14.70 -0.45 -8.23
N SER A 209 -13.60 -1.06 -7.77
CA SER A 209 -12.81 -0.46 -6.70
C SER A 209 -12.30 0.92 -7.13
N GLY A 210 -11.80 1.72 -6.18
CA GLY A 210 -11.30 3.03 -6.55
C GLY A 210 -10.85 3.92 -5.40
N PHE A 211 -10.54 5.16 -5.74
CA PHE A 211 -10.19 6.19 -4.79
C PHE A 211 -10.84 7.54 -5.08
N VAL A 212 -11.00 8.33 -4.03
CA VAL A 212 -11.40 9.75 -4.11
C VAL A 212 -10.49 10.59 -3.22
N VAL A 213 -10.08 11.75 -3.72
CA VAL A 213 -9.21 12.72 -3.03
C VAL A 213 -10.01 13.98 -2.76
N VAL A 214 -10.13 14.34 -1.48
CA VAL A 214 -10.83 15.54 -1.03
C VAL A 214 -9.83 16.56 -0.50
N ARG A 215 -9.87 17.76 -1.09
CA ARG A 215 -9.08 18.93 -0.69
C ARG A 215 -10.00 20.13 -0.47
N LYS A 216 -9.86 20.73 0.71
CA LYS A 216 -10.67 21.87 1.19
C LYS A 216 -12.17 21.66 0.97
N GLY A 217 -12.61 20.42 1.20
CA GLY A 217 -13.98 19.99 1.02
C GLY A 217 -14.42 19.66 -0.40
N GLU A 218 -13.58 19.83 -1.41
CA GLU A 218 -13.93 19.54 -2.80
C GLU A 218 -13.20 18.28 -3.28
N VAL A 219 -13.83 17.53 -4.18
CA VAL A 219 -13.18 16.40 -4.85
C VAL A 219 -12.21 16.96 -5.88
N VAL A 220 -10.91 16.70 -5.69
CA VAL A 220 -9.86 17.15 -6.62
C VAL A 220 -9.42 16.05 -7.57
N HIS A 221 -9.52 14.78 -7.15
CA HIS A 221 -9.25 13.61 -7.98
C HIS A 221 -10.20 12.47 -7.61
N ARG A 222 -10.58 11.67 -8.59
CA ARG A 222 -11.39 10.46 -8.45
C ARG A 222 -10.99 9.46 -9.53
N SER A 223 -10.88 8.19 -9.20
CA SER A 223 -10.70 7.11 -10.19
C SER A 223 -11.97 6.90 -11.00
N SER A 224 -11.82 6.52 -12.28
CA SER A 224 -12.95 6.07 -13.09
C SER A 224 -13.20 4.58 -12.83
N GLU A 225 -14.47 4.20 -12.65
CA GLU A 225 -14.88 2.80 -12.62
C GLU A 225 -14.68 2.17 -14.01
N GLN A 226 -14.19 0.94 -14.04
CA GLN A 226 -14.01 0.17 -15.27
C GLN A 226 -14.98 -1.01 -15.28
N GLN A 227 -15.96 -0.96 -16.18
CA GLN A 227 -16.99 -1.99 -16.33
C GLN A 227 -17.18 -2.38 -17.80
N HIS A 228 -17.47 -3.66 -18.05
CA HIS A 228 -17.85 -4.16 -19.38
C HIS A 228 -19.30 -3.77 -19.73
N TYR A 229 -20.15 -3.80 -18.72
CA TYR A 229 -21.54 -3.36 -18.69
C TYR A 229 -21.94 -3.14 -17.22
N PHE A 230 -23.11 -2.54 -16.97
CA PHE A 230 -23.56 -2.21 -15.62
C PHE A 230 -23.38 -3.38 -14.63
N ASN A 231 -22.75 -3.09 -13.49
CA ASN A 231 -22.46 -4.06 -12.42
C ASN A 231 -21.65 -5.28 -12.88
N THR A 232 -20.76 -5.08 -13.86
CA THR A 232 -19.81 -6.12 -14.31
C THR A 232 -18.43 -5.51 -14.51
N PRO A 233 -17.64 -5.45 -13.43
CA PRO A 233 -16.33 -4.82 -13.47
C PRO A 233 -15.32 -5.58 -14.28
N PHE A 234 -14.33 -4.83 -14.75
CA PHE A 234 -13.05 -5.40 -15.18
C PHE A 234 -12.44 -6.16 -14.01
N GLN A 235 -11.91 -7.35 -14.27
CA GLN A 235 -11.46 -8.25 -13.21
C GLN A 235 -10.32 -9.16 -13.65
N LEU A 236 -9.37 -9.36 -12.74
CA LEU A 236 -8.31 -10.36 -12.89
C LEU A 236 -8.86 -11.72 -12.47
N SER A 237 -8.61 -12.78 -13.23
CA SER A 237 -9.32 -14.05 -13.04
C SER A 237 -8.43 -15.29 -13.10
N LEU A 238 -8.69 -16.23 -12.19
CA LEU A 238 -8.15 -17.58 -12.18
C LEU A 238 -9.30 -18.59 -12.16
N PRO A 239 -9.91 -18.89 -13.32
CA PRO A 239 -10.94 -19.91 -13.37
C PRO A 239 -10.39 -21.32 -13.09
N PRO A 240 -11.25 -22.24 -12.62
CA PRO A 240 -10.95 -23.66 -12.59
C PRO A 240 -10.49 -24.18 -13.97
N PRO A 241 -9.69 -25.26 -14.01
CA PRO A 241 -9.31 -25.90 -15.27
C PRO A 241 -10.54 -26.20 -16.15
N GLY A 242 -10.42 -25.97 -17.46
CA GLY A 242 -11.50 -26.18 -18.42
C GLY A 242 -12.55 -25.07 -18.51
N HIS A 243 -12.45 -24.01 -17.68
CA HIS A 243 -13.40 -22.89 -17.68
C HIS A 243 -12.79 -21.58 -18.21
N SER A 244 -11.51 -21.61 -18.64
CA SER A 244 -10.82 -20.50 -19.31
C SER A 244 -11.49 -20.18 -20.64
N GLY A 245 -12.39 -19.20 -20.66
CA GLY A 245 -13.21 -18.83 -21.82
C GLY A 245 -14.71 -18.70 -21.51
N LEU A 246 -15.15 -19.14 -20.32
CA LEU A 246 -16.51 -18.96 -19.82
C LEU A 246 -16.62 -17.84 -18.79
N VAL A 247 -15.49 -17.26 -18.38
CA VAL A 247 -15.41 -16.20 -17.38
C VAL A 247 -14.72 -14.98 -17.97
N LEU A 248 -15.10 -13.79 -17.49
CA LEU A 248 -14.38 -12.57 -17.77
C LEU A 248 -12.98 -12.66 -17.16
N SER A 249 -11.99 -12.21 -17.91
CA SER A 249 -10.59 -12.22 -17.48
C SER A 249 -9.87 -11.12 -18.23
N ASP A 250 -9.71 -9.99 -17.57
CA ASP A 250 -9.01 -8.84 -18.12
C ASP A 250 -7.51 -8.97 -17.91
N SER A 251 -6.75 -8.29 -18.77
CA SER A 251 -5.29 -8.22 -18.61
C SER A 251 -4.97 -7.12 -17.58
N PRO A 252 -3.99 -7.33 -16.69
CA PRO A 252 -3.60 -6.30 -15.72
C PRO A 252 -3.07 -5.02 -16.37
N GLU A 253 -2.62 -5.08 -17.63
CA GLU A 253 -2.25 -3.91 -18.43
C GLU A 253 -3.46 -3.05 -18.84
N SER A 254 -4.70 -3.53 -18.65
CA SER A 254 -5.93 -2.76 -18.88
C SER A 254 -6.30 -1.86 -17.69
N ALA A 255 -5.54 -1.91 -16.60
CA ALA A 255 -5.76 -1.05 -15.44
C ALA A 255 -5.69 0.44 -15.84
N ASP A 256 -6.67 1.22 -15.41
CA ASP A 256 -6.62 2.67 -15.55
C ASP A 256 -5.52 3.24 -14.64
N THR A 257 -4.66 4.11 -15.18
CA THR A 257 -3.52 4.66 -14.45
C THR A 257 -3.58 6.17 -14.41
N SER A 258 -3.25 6.74 -13.25
CA SER A 258 -3.23 8.19 -13.08
C SER A 258 -2.07 8.64 -12.20
N SER A 259 -1.64 9.89 -12.39
CA SER A 259 -0.65 10.53 -11.54
C SER A 259 -1.03 11.98 -11.27
N PHE A 260 -0.90 12.39 -10.01
CA PHE A 260 -1.29 13.73 -9.56
C PHE A 260 -0.53 14.16 -8.31
N GLY A 261 -0.41 15.47 -8.11
CA GLY A 261 0.21 16.05 -6.92
C GLY A 261 -0.75 16.14 -5.73
N VAL A 262 -0.24 15.91 -4.53
CA VAL A 262 -0.98 16.02 -3.26
C VAL A 262 -0.46 17.15 -2.38
N GLU A 263 -1.34 17.68 -1.53
CA GLU A 263 -1.05 18.74 -0.57
C GLU A 263 -1.21 18.22 0.88
N ASP A 264 -0.52 18.84 1.84
CA ASP A 264 -0.73 18.55 3.26
C ASP A 264 -2.19 18.84 3.64
N GLY A 265 -2.84 17.86 4.26
CA GLY A 265 -4.25 17.92 4.64
C GLY A 265 -5.24 17.42 3.59
N ASP A 266 -4.77 16.95 2.44
CA ASP A 266 -5.59 16.12 1.54
C ASP A 266 -6.03 14.84 2.27
N VAL A 267 -7.28 14.43 2.05
CA VAL A 267 -7.83 13.17 2.57
C VAL A 267 -8.13 12.27 1.38
N ILE A 268 -7.62 11.05 1.43
CA ILE A 268 -7.77 10.06 0.37
C ILE A 268 -8.56 8.90 0.93
N LEU A 269 -9.69 8.59 0.30
CA LEU A 269 -10.45 7.38 0.56
C LEU A 269 -10.13 6.41 -0.58
N LEU A 270 -9.53 5.27 -0.23
CA LEU A 270 -9.33 4.12 -1.10
C LEU A 270 -10.31 3.04 -0.62
N ALA A 271 -11.20 2.59 -1.49
CA ALA A 271 -12.30 1.70 -1.11
C ALA A 271 -12.71 0.77 -2.25
N THR A 272 -13.42 -0.30 -1.90
CA THR A 272 -14.14 -1.16 -2.82
C THR A 272 -15.52 -0.57 -3.14
N ASP A 273 -16.19 -1.13 -4.16
CA ASP A 273 -17.54 -0.78 -4.61
C ASP A 273 -18.55 -0.73 -3.44
N GLY A 274 -18.40 -1.59 -2.43
CA GLY A 274 -19.26 -1.62 -1.23
C GLY A 274 -19.44 -0.27 -0.54
N VAL A 275 -18.47 0.66 -0.66
CA VAL A 275 -18.62 2.05 -0.19
C VAL A 275 -19.28 2.94 -1.24
N PHE A 276 -18.77 2.93 -2.47
CA PHE A 276 -19.21 3.84 -3.54
C PHE A 276 -20.66 3.59 -3.98
N ASP A 277 -21.10 2.33 -3.95
CA ASP A 277 -22.46 1.91 -4.29
C ASP A 277 -23.50 2.29 -3.25
N ASN A 278 -23.08 2.46 -2.00
CA ASN A 278 -23.98 2.59 -0.85
C ASN A 278 -23.94 3.97 -0.19
N VAL A 279 -22.85 4.73 -0.32
CA VAL A 279 -22.71 6.04 0.31
C VAL A 279 -22.68 7.16 -0.74
N PRO A 280 -23.67 8.06 -0.75
CA PRO A 280 -23.64 9.25 -1.60
C PRO A 280 -22.40 10.10 -1.41
N ASP A 281 -21.88 10.65 -2.51
CA ASP A 281 -20.71 11.54 -2.53
C ASP A 281 -20.77 12.67 -1.50
N GLN A 282 -21.93 13.30 -1.34
CA GLN A 282 -22.11 14.38 -0.38
C GLN A 282 -21.85 13.94 1.07
N LEU A 283 -22.24 12.72 1.43
CA LEU A 283 -21.98 12.14 2.75
C LEU A 283 -20.52 11.72 2.89
N LEU A 284 -19.91 11.10 1.87
CA LEU A 284 -18.48 10.79 1.87
C LEU A 284 -17.63 12.04 2.10
N ILE A 285 -17.88 13.10 1.32
CA ILE A 285 -17.18 14.38 1.44
C ILE A 285 -17.37 14.99 2.82
N THR A 286 -18.58 14.91 3.39
CA THR A 286 -18.88 15.45 4.74
C THR A 286 -18.09 14.71 5.81
N GLU A 287 -17.97 13.38 5.74
CA GLU A 287 -17.16 12.61 6.68
C GLU A 287 -15.66 12.88 6.49
N MET A 288 -15.16 12.88 5.24
CA MET A 288 -13.74 13.13 4.93
C MET A 288 -13.29 14.53 5.38
N ARG A 289 -14.16 15.55 5.27
CA ARG A 289 -13.89 16.93 5.75
C ARG A 289 -13.53 16.99 7.24
N LYS A 290 -14.04 16.06 8.07
CA LYS A 290 -13.79 16.05 9.53
C LYS A 290 -12.33 15.78 9.90
N VAL A 291 -11.57 15.16 9.00
CA VAL A 291 -10.17 14.75 9.23
C VAL A 291 -9.18 15.46 8.30
N GLN A 292 -9.62 16.49 7.58
CA GLN A 292 -8.70 17.31 6.79
C GLN A 292 -7.66 18.00 7.67
N GLY A 293 -6.38 17.76 7.38
CA GLY A 293 -5.25 18.28 8.17
C GLY A 293 -5.11 17.64 9.56
N GLU A 294 -5.93 16.64 9.90
CA GLU A 294 -5.85 15.91 11.16
C GLU A 294 -4.66 14.94 11.14
N ARG A 295 -4.01 14.77 12.29
CA ARG A 295 -2.83 13.91 12.46
C ARG A 295 -3.02 12.85 13.53
N ASP A 296 -4.08 12.93 14.33
CA ASP A 296 -4.44 11.91 15.31
C ASP A 296 -5.02 10.67 14.61
N PRO A 297 -4.32 9.52 14.62
CA PRO A 297 -4.79 8.29 13.99
C PRO A 297 -6.14 7.82 14.56
N THR A 298 -6.45 8.15 15.81
CA THR A 298 -7.70 7.77 16.48
C THR A 298 -8.90 8.45 15.84
N LYS A 299 -8.77 9.74 15.49
CA LYS A 299 -9.84 10.48 14.80
C LYS A 299 -10.00 10.03 13.35
N ILE A 300 -8.89 9.74 12.67
CA ILE A 300 -8.89 9.19 11.31
C ILE A 300 -9.58 7.82 11.30
N GLN A 301 -9.26 6.96 12.28
CA GLN A 301 -9.95 5.68 12.47
C GLN A 301 -11.45 5.87 12.77
N GLY A 302 -11.82 6.89 13.55
CA GLY A 302 -13.21 7.24 13.81
C GLY A 302 -14.00 7.54 12.53
N VAL A 303 -13.40 8.30 11.60
CA VAL A 303 -14.02 8.59 10.28
C VAL A 303 -14.05 7.35 9.39
N ALA A 304 -12.99 6.54 9.35
CA ALA A 304 -13.00 5.27 8.61
C ALA A 304 -14.12 4.33 9.10
N ASN A 305 -14.32 4.23 10.42
CA ASN A 305 -15.41 3.47 11.01
C ASN A 305 -16.79 4.06 10.67
N SER A 306 -16.92 5.39 10.68
CA SER A 306 -18.16 6.10 10.32
C SER A 306 -18.58 5.81 8.89
N ILE A 307 -17.65 5.92 7.93
CA ILE A 307 -17.90 5.63 6.51
C ILE A 307 -18.27 4.17 6.30
N ALA A 308 -17.50 3.23 6.85
CA ALA A 308 -17.79 1.80 6.71
C ALA A 308 -19.15 1.42 7.33
N TRP A 309 -19.48 1.99 8.50
CA TRP A 309 -20.76 1.74 9.16
C TRP A 309 -21.94 2.36 8.40
N MET A 310 -21.74 3.54 7.80
CA MET A 310 -22.73 4.18 6.95
C MET A 310 -22.98 3.36 5.69
N ALA A 311 -21.92 2.93 4.99
CA ALA A 311 -22.00 2.04 3.83
C ALA A 311 -22.81 0.79 4.15
N ARG A 312 -22.47 0.10 5.25
CA ARG A 312 -23.20 -1.07 5.71
C ARG A 312 -24.66 -0.77 6.02
N SER A 313 -24.94 0.29 6.79
CA SER A 313 -26.29 0.59 7.24
C SER A 313 -27.21 0.95 6.07
N LEU A 314 -26.71 1.74 5.12
CA LEU A 314 -27.43 2.11 3.90
C LEU A 314 -27.58 0.93 2.94
N ALA A 315 -26.59 0.04 2.87
CA ALA A 315 -26.69 -1.18 2.08
C ALA A 315 -27.86 -2.07 2.52
N PHE A 316 -28.21 -2.09 3.81
CA PHE A 316 -29.33 -2.87 4.34
C PHE A 316 -30.66 -2.09 4.43
N ASP A 317 -30.70 -0.83 4.00
CA ASP A 317 -31.92 -0.02 3.98
C ASP A 317 -32.67 -0.17 2.66
N GLY A 318 -33.69 -1.04 2.63
CA GLY A 318 -34.51 -1.28 1.43
C GLY A 318 -35.37 -0.10 0.98
N ALA A 319 -35.47 0.99 1.76
CA ALA A 319 -36.14 2.21 1.33
C ALA A 319 -35.17 3.27 0.76
N PHE A 320 -33.87 3.05 0.92
CA PHE A 320 -32.84 4.00 0.51
C PHE A 320 -32.48 3.84 -0.97
N MET A 321 -32.58 4.95 -1.72
CA MET A 321 -32.09 5.00 -3.10
C MET A 321 -30.58 5.21 -3.12
N SER A 322 -29.84 4.12 -3.00
CA SER A 322 -28.38 4.12 -3.06
C SER A 322 -27.84 4.59 -4.42
N PRO A 323 -26.59 5.09 -4.49
CA PRO A 323 -25.90 5.34 -5.76
C PRO A 323 -26.03 4.18 -6.75
N PHE A 324 -25.87 2.95 -6.29
CA PHE A 324 -26.08 1.76 -7.11
C PHE A 324 -27.51 1.67 -7.65
N ALA A 325 -28.53 1.82 -6.79
CA ALA A 325 -29.93 1.74 -7.19
C ALA A 325 -30.32 2.84 -8.19
N GLN A 326 -29.72 4.03 -8.06
CA GLN A 326 -29.88 5.12 -9.03
C GLN A 326 -29.26 4.73 -10.38
N SER A 327 -28.02 4.26 -10.39
CA SER A 327 -27.31 3.80 -11.60
C SER A 327 -28.01 2.61 -12.27
N ALA A 328 -28.58 1.69 -11.50
CA ALA A 328 -29.39 0.58 -12.01
C ALA A 328 -30.60 1.08 -12.81
N ARG A 329 -31.34 2.06 -12.27
CA ARG A 329 -32.49 2.66 -12.97
C ARG A 329 -32.09 3.40 -14.24
N GLU A 330 -30.97 4.11 -14.20
CA GLU A 330 -30.41 4.78 -15.38
C GLU A 330 -30.03 3.78 -16.49
N ASN A 331 -29.65 2.57 -16.10
CA ASN A 331 -29.40 1.44 -17.01
C ASN A 331 -30.65 0.59 -17.32
N GLY A 332 -31.85 1.07 -16.96
CA GLY A 332 -33.13 0.42 -17.28
C GLY A 332 -33.49 -0.77 -16.39
N ILE A 333 -32.88 -0.88 -15.21
CA ILE A 333 -33.14 -1.92 -14.21
C ILE A 333 -33.96 -1.32 -13.05
N ASP A 334 -35.24 -1.70 -12.96
CA ASP A 334 -36.13 -1.27 -11.88
C ASP A 334 -35.92 -2.11 -10.61
N THR A 335 -34.91 -1.76 -9.82
CA THR A 335 -34.67 -2.36 -8.50
C THR A 335 -34.61 -1.26 -7.42
N ILE A 336 -35.51 -1.34 -6.43
CA ILE A 336 -35.48 -0.52 -5.20
C ILE A 336 -34.90 -1.32 -4.03
N GLU A 337 -35.15 -2.62 -4.01
CA GLU A 337 -34.61 -3.54 -3.01
C GLU A 337 -33.34 -4.21 -3.53
N LEU A 338 -32.42 -4.43 -2.57
CA LEU A 338 -31.30 -5.34 -2.72
C LEU A 338 -31.77 -6.61 -3.42
N ILE A 339 -31.05 -7.07 -4.44
CA ILE A 339 -31.23 -8.43 -4.95
C ILE A 339 -30.81 -9.40 -3.83
N SER A 340 -31.79 -9.76 -3.01
CA SER A 340 -32.08 -11.08 -2.49
C SER A 340 -31.01 -12.11 -2.86
N SER A 341 -30.10 -12.38 -1.92
CA SER A 341 -29.43 -13.67 -1.69
C SER A 341 -28.67 -14.37 -2.84
N THR A 342 -28.49 -13.78 -4.03
CA THR A 342 -27.91 -14.55 -5.15
C THR A 342 -26.94 -13.78 -6.04
N TYR A 343 -26.92 -12.45 -6.04
CA TYR A 343 -25.95 -11.69 -6.82
C TYR A 343 -25.42 -10.51 -6.01
N LEU A 344 -24.10 -10.52 -5.80
CA LEU A 344 -23.21 -9.47 -5.28
C LEU A 344 -23.77 -8.53 -4.19
N TRP A 345 -23.19 -8.64 -2.99
CA TRP A 345 -23.09 -7.52 -2.05
C TRP A 345 -21.65 -7.49 -1.58
N CYS A 346 -20.92 -6.38 -1.78
CA CYS A 346 -19.52 -6.14 -1.40
C CYS A 346 -19.38 -5.26 -0.16
N THR A 347 -18.33 -5.46 0.64
CA THR A 347 -18.08 -4.75 1.91
C THR A 347 -16.60 -4.72 2.28
#